data_AF-A0A1F8E053-F1
#
_entry.id   AF-A0A1F8E053-F1
#
_cell.length_a   1.000
_cell.length_b   1.000
_cell.length_c   1.000
_cell.angle_alpha   90.00
_cell.angle_beta   90.00
_cell.angle_gamma   90.00
#
_symmetry.space_group_name_H-M   'P 1'
#
loop_
_entity.id
_entity.type
_entity.pdbx_description
1 polymer ?
#
loop_
_entity_poly.entity_id
_entity_poly.type
_entity_poly.pdbx_seq_one_letter_code
_entity_poly.pdbx_strand_id
1 'polypeptide(L)'
;MSGDDGLKGIDLRDRIISITAQIKDLQKKRGELLDRLRNECTHEALVQTPCSVSGLDPLPPERMCIICGLSEEGWGSGYKKLSKGTVVRVIENRDEYYRYRELKPLTTVVIPEDMCGKA
;
A
#
# COMPACT_ATOMS: atom_id res chain seq x y z
N MET A 1 49.66 13.29 -23.38
CA MET A 1 49.06 12.37 -22.40
C MET A 1 47.57 12.38 -22.67
N SER A 2 47.07 11.36 -23.35
CA SER A 2 45.70 11.32 -23.89
C SER A 2 44.96 10.11 -23.36
N GLY A 3 43.77 10.37 -22.83
CA GLY A 3 42.61 9.49 -22.95
C GLY A 3 42.44 8.43 -21.87
N ASP A 4 41.60 8.71 -20.87
CA ASP A 4 40.93 7.64 -20.10
C ASP A 4 39.57 8.04 -19.46
N ASP A 5 39.07 9.25 -19.70
CA ASP A 5 37.83 9.73 -19.06
C ASP A 5 36.54 9.42 -19.87
N GLY A 6 36.67 8.98 -21.13
CA GLY A 6 35.53 8.71 -22.02
C GLY A 6 34.84 7.35 -21.78
N LEU A 7 35.55 6.36 -21.23
CA LEU A 7 35.05 4.99 -21.08
C LEU A 7 34.25 4.76 -19.78
N LYS A 8 34.52 5.53 -18.71
CA LYS A 8 33.80 5.42 -17.42
C LYS A 8 32.35 5.91 -17.49
N GLY A 9 32.06 6.88 -18.37
CA GLY A 9 30.72 7.45 -18.52
C GLY A 9 29.73 6.55 -19.25
N ILE A 10 30.21 5.66 -20.13
CA ILE A 10 29.39 4.70 -20.87
C ILE A 10 29.00 3.55 -19.94
N ASP A 11 29.95 3.03 -19.13
CA ASP A 11 29.70 1.99 -18.12
C ASP A 11 28.63 2.41 -17.10
N LEU A 12 28.68 3.65 -16.60
CA LEU A 12 27.67 4.16 -15.67
C LEU A 12 26.29 4.30 -16.32
N ARG A 13 26.22 4.72 -17.59
CA ARG A 13 24.95 4.80 -18.33
C ARG A 13 24.33 3.42 -18.52
N ASP A 14 25.11 2.43 -18.91
CA ASP A 14 24.64 1.06 -19.10
C ASP A 14 24.17 0.45 -17.76
N ARG A 15 24.88 0.74 -16.66
CA ARG A 15 24.46 0.38 -15.30
C ARG A 15 23.14 1.05 -14.90
N ILE A 16 22.96 2.34 -15.18
CA ILE A 16 21.69 3.04 -14.92
C ILE A 16 20.54 2.40 -15.71
N ILE A 17 20.76 2.07 -16.97
CA ILE A 17 19.75 1.41 -17.82
C ILE A 17 19.39 0.04 -17.23
N SER A 18 20.38 -0.75 -16.83
CA SER A 18 20.19 -2.06 -16.20
C SER A 18 19.40 -1.98 -14.89
N ILE A 19 19.79 -1.07 -13.98
CA ILE A 19 19.08 -0.85 -12.70
C ILE A 19 17.65 -0.39 -12.97
N THR A 20 17.44 0.50 -13.93
CA THR A 20 16.09 0.99 -14.29
C THR A 20 15.21 -0.15 -14.80
N ALA A 21 15.76 -1.08 -15.59
CA ALA A 21 15.05 -2.26 -16.04
C ALA A 21 14.69 -3.19 -14.86
N GLN A 22 15.64 -3.44 -13.95
CA GLN A 22 15.39 -4.23 -12.75
C GLN A 22 14.31 -3.62 -11.85
N ILE A 23 14.30 -2.30 -11.69
CA ILE A 23 13.24 -1.59 -10.95
C ILE A 23 11.88 -1.84 -11.58
N LYS A 24 11.76 -1.75 -12.91
CA LYS A 24 10.51 -2.00 -13.63
C LYS A 24 10.03 -3.45 -13.44
N ASP A 25 10.94 -4.42 -13.52
CA ASP A 25 10.60 -5.83 -13.32
C ASP A 25 10.14 -6.11 -11.88
N LEU A 26 10.83 -5.54 -10.89
CA LEU A 26 10.43 -5.66 -9.48
C LEU A 26 9.10 -4.97 -9.19
N GLN A 27 8.84 -3.81 -9.79
CA GLN A 27 7.54 -3.13 -9.71
C GLN A 27 6.41 -3.97 -10.31
N LYS A 28 6.66 -4.61 -11.46
CA LYS A 28 5.70 -5.52 -12.10
C LYS A 28 5.41 -6.73 -11.20
N LYS A 29 6.46 -7.41 -10.71
CA LYS A 29 6.32 -8.57 -9.81
C LYS A 29 5.60 -8.19 -8.52
N ARG A 30 5.87 -7.01 -7.97
CA ARG A 30 5.13 -6.47 -6.82
C ARG A 30 3.64 -6.32 -7.14
N GLY A 31 3.29 -5.78 -8.30
CA GLY A 31 1.90 -5.65 -8.75
C GLY A 31 1.19 -7.02 -8.81
N GLU A 32 1.82 -8.00 -9.45
CA GLU A 32 1.29 -9.37 -9.56
C GLU A 32 1.06 -10.01 -8.18
N LEU A 33 2.00 -9.85 -7.24
CA LEU A 33 1.86 -10.37 -5.88
C LEU A 33 0.77 -9.64 -5.08
N LEU A 34 0.63 -8.33 -5.24
CA LEU A 34 -0.44 -7.57 -4.60
C LEU A 34 -1.81 -7.98 -5.11
N ASP A 35 -1.96 -8.22 -6.42
CA ASP A 35 -3.23 -8.65 -6.99
C ASP A 35 -3.62 -10.06 -6.53
N ARG A 36 -2.65 -10.98 -6.45
CA ARG A 36 -2.86 -12.29 -5.82
C ARG A 36 -3.28 -12.16 -4.35
N LEU A 37 -2.56 -11.34 -3.58
CA LEU A 37 -2.87 -11.09 -2.18
C LEU A 37 -4.30 -10.53 -2.02
N ARG A 38 -4.74 -9.61 -2.87
CA ARG A 38 -6.10 -9.03 -2.83
C ARG A 38 -7.19 -10.05 -3.16
N ASN A 39 -6.91 -10.98 -4.05
CA ASN A 39 -7.85 -12.06 -4.40
C ASN A 39 -7.96 -13.11 -3.29
N GLU A 40 -6.87 -13.34 -2.55
CA GLU A 40 -6.80 -14.35 -1.48
C GLU A 40 -7.17 -13.77 -0.09
N CYS A 41 -7.09 -12.45 0.10
CA CYS A 41 -7.34 -11.78 1.38
C CYS A 41 -8.81 -11.86 1.80
N THR A 42 -9.05 -12.21 3.07
CA THR A 42 -10.38 -12.22 3.70
C THR A 42 -10.85 -10.83 4.14
N HIS A 43 -9.96 -9.83 4.11
CA HIS A 43 -10.20 -8.43 4.48
C HIS A 43 -10.68 -8.22 5.92
N GLU A 44 -10.18 -9.01 6.87
CA GLU A 44 -10.66 -9.01 8.27
C GLU A 44 -10.40 -7.72 9.06
N ALA A 45 -9.32 -7.01 8.74
CA ALA A 45 -8.91 -5.79 9.46
C ALA A 45 -8.89 -4.58 8.52
N LEU A 46 -9.70 -3.58 8.84
CA LEU A 46 -9.90 -2.38 8.02
C LEU A 46 -9.58 -1.10 8.80
N VAL A 47 -8.98 -0.13 8.12
CA VAL A 47 -8.95 1.28 8.54
C VAL A 47 -9.99 2.05 7.74
N GLN A 48 -10.61 3.06 8.33
CA GLN A 48 -11.64 3.87 7.66
C GLN A 48 -11.43 5.37 7.89
N THR A 49 -11.75 6.22 6.92
CA THR A 49 -11.92 7.66 7.16
C THR A 49 -13.23 7.93 7.93
N PRO A 50 -13.34 9.05 8.67
CA PRO A 50 -14.59 9.39 9.34
C PRO A 50 -15.72 9.58 8.32
N CYS A 51 -16.93 9.29 8.76
CA CYS A 51 -18.14 9.70 8.07
C CYS A 51 -18.29 11.22 8.27
N SER A 52 -17.65 12.04 7.42
CA SER A 52 -17.76 13.49 7.53
C SER A 52 -19.01 13.98 6.80
N VAL A 53 -19.95 14.56 7.56
CA VAL A 53 -21.11 15.32 7.04
C VAL A 53 -20.86 16.83 7.05
N SER A 54 -19.62 17.27 7.31
CA SER A 54 -19.29 18.68 7.46
C SER A 54 -19.03 19.34 6.10
N GLY A 55 -20.09 19.86 5.47
CA GLY A 55 -20.02 20.61 4.21
C GLY A 55 -21.32 20.58 3.43
N LEU A 56 -21.34 21.24 2.26
CA LEU A 56 -22.46 21.18 1.31
C LEU A 56 -22.55 19.81 0.60
N ASP A 57 -21.45 19.04 0.57
CA ASP A 57 -21.38 17.70 -0.03
C ASP A 57 -20.67 16.70 0.90
N PRO A 58 -21.37 15.71 1.48
CA PRO A 58 -20.75 14.70 2.32
C PRO A 58 -19.89 13.75 1.47
N LEU A 59 -18.59 13.69 1.77
CA LEU A 59 -17.68 12.73 1.13
C LEU A 59 -17.93 11.32 1.69
N PRO A 60 -17.98 10.29 0.82
CA PRO A 60 -18.12 8.92 1.28
C PRO A 60 -16.90 8.51 2.12
N PRO A 61 -17.12 7.73 3.19
CA PRO A 61 -16.04 7.18 3.96
C PRO A 61 -15.28 6.16 3.12
N GLU A 62 -13.95 6.26 3.14
CA GLU A 62 -13.06 5.29 2.50
C GLU A 62 -12.66 4.23 3.51
N ARG A 63 -12.69 2.96 3.10
CA ARG A 63 -12.12 1.83 3.84
C ARG A 63 -10.90 1.32 3.12
N MET A 64 -9.94 0.82 3.89
CA MET A 64 -8.78 0.13 3.36
C MET A 64 -8.44 -1.05 4.25
N CYS A 65 -8.17 -2.20 3.63
CA CYS A 65 -7.63 -3.34 4.34
C CYS A 65 -6.15 -3.14 4.66
N ILE A 66 -5.77 -3.31 5.93
CA ILE A 66 -4.38 -3.13 6.38
C ILE A 66 -3.44 -4.23 5.89
N ILE A 67 -4.00 -5.36 5.44
CA ILE A 67 -3.23 -6.54 5.00
C ILE A 67 -2.89 -6.42 3.51
N CYS A 68 -3.91 -6.25 2.65
CA CYS A 68 -3.74 -6.26 1.20
C CYS A 68 -3.76 -4.86 0.56
N GLY A 69 -4.00 -3.81 1.35
CA GLY A 69 -4.08 -2.43 0.86
C GLY A 69 -5.21 -2.17 -0.13
N LEU A 70 -6.19 -3.08 -0.26
CA LEU A 70 -7.38 -2.83 -1.06
C LEU A 70 -8.20 -1.73 -0.38
N SER A 71 -8.55 -0.70 -1.14
CA SER A 71 -9.37 0.42 -0.67
C SER A 71 -10.67 0.54 -1.46
N GLU A 72 -11.75 0.94 -0.80
CA GLU A 72 -13.07 1.12 -1.38
C GLU A 72 -13.79 2.30 -0.71
N GLU A 73 -14.54 3.07 -1.49
CA GLU A 73 -15.40 4.14 -0.99
C GLU A 73 -16.84 3.66 -0.93
N GLY A 74 -17.59 4.06 0.10
CA GLY A 74 -19.00 3.70 0.19
C GLY A 74 -19.65 4.13 1.48
N TRP A 75 -20.97 4.05 1.54
CA TRP A 75 -21.77 4.27 2.76
C TRP A 75 -22.45 2.96 3.16
N GLY A 76 -22.46 2.60 4.44
CA GLY A 76 -23.21 1.43 4.92
C GLY A 76 -22.89 0.14 4.14
N SER A 77 -23.87 -0.42 3.45
CA SER A 77 -23.73 -1.62 2.59
C SER A 77 -23.07 -1.36 1.22
N GLY A 78 -22.69 -0.11 0.92
CA GLY A 78 -22.03 0.31 -0.32
C GLY A 78 -20.61 -0.22 -0.51
N TYR A 79 -20.00 -0.78 0.54
CA TYR A 79 -18.72 -1.48 0.45
C TYR A 79 -18.93 -2.91 -0.06
N LYS A 80 -18.69 -3.17 -1.34
CA LYS A 80 -18.92 -4.48 -1.95
C LYS A 80 -17.78 -5.45 -1.69
N LYS A 81 -16.54 -4.97 -1.75
CA LYS A 81 -15.32 -5.79 -1.64
C LYS A 81 -14.82 -5.89 -0.20
N LEU A 82 -15.00 -4.83 0.59
CA LEU A 82 -14.52 -4.76 1.97
C LEU A 82 -15.66 -4.97 3.01
N SER A 83 -16.75 -5.65 2.63
CA SER A 83 -17.95 -5.82 3.47
C SER A 83 -17.76 -6.65 4.74
N LYS A 84 -16.79 -7.57 4.76
CA LYS A 84 -16.62 -8.58 5.82
C LYS A 84 -15.68 -8.16 6.96
N GLY A 85 -14.95 -7.06 6.80
CA GLY A 85 -13.91 -6.66 7.74
C GLY A 85 -14.40 -5.86 8.92
N THR A 86 -13.73 -6.03 10.07
CA THR A 86 -13.91 -5.17 11.23
C THR A 86 -13.08 -3.90 11.04
N VAL A 87 -13.72 -2.74 11.24
CA VAL A 87 -12.98 -1.46 11.28
C VAL A 87 -12.22 -1.41 12.59
N VAL A 88 -10.91 -1.64 12.52
CA VAL A 88 -10.01 -1.65 13.70
C VAL A 88 -9.56 -0.24 14.09
N ARG A 89 -9.64 0.72 13.16
CA ARG A 89 -9.28 2.11 13.39
C ARG A 89 -10.00 3.06 12.45
N VAL A 90 -10.51 4.16 13.00
CA VAL A 90 -10.97 5.33 12.22
C VAL A 90 -9.84 6.35 12.22
N ILE A 91 -9.41 6.79 11.03
CA ILE A 91 -8.37 7.82 10.85
C ILE A 91 -9.08 9.13 10.56
N GLU A 92 -9.19 9.99 11.58
CA GLU A 92 -9.96 11.25 11.52
C GLU A 92 -9.44 12.21 10.46
N ASN A 93 -8.12 12.26 10.26
CA ASN A 93 -7.49 13.12 9.28
C ASN A 93 -7.34 12.37 7.93
N ARG A 94 -8.00 12.86 6.87
CA ARG A 94 -7.94 12.23 5.54
C ARG A 94 -6.54 12.25 4.93
N ASP A 95 -5.74 13.27 5.21
CA ASP A 95 -4.33 13.34 4.77
C ASP A 95 -3.45 12.33 5.50
N GLU A 96 -3.75 12.02 6.78
CA GLU A 96 -3.12 10.90 7.49
C GLU A 96 -3.52 9.57 6.85
N TYR A 97 -4.79 9.42 6.46
CA TYR A 97 -5.26 8.21 5.76
C TYR A 97 -4.56 8.01 4.41
N TYR A 98 -4.39 9.06 3.59
CA TYR A 98 -3.67 8.94 2.33
C TYR A 98 -2.19 8.67 2.53
N ARG A 99 -1.54 9.30 3.52
CA ARG A 99 -0.17 8.95 3.90
C ARG A 99 -0.08 7.49 4.33
N TYR A 100 -1.05 7.00 5.10
CA TYR A 100 -1.12 5.59 5.50
C TYR A 100 -1.26 4.66 4.29
N ARG A 101 -2.10 5.02 3.32
CA ARG A 101 -2.31 4.28 2.06
C ARG A 101 -1.05 4.22 1.21
N GLU A 102 -0.34 5.33 1.09
CA GLU A 102 0.90 5.44 0.31
C GLU A 102 2.04 4.66 0.96
N LEU A 103 2.13 4.70 2.29
CA LEU A 103 3.22 4.08 3.05
C LEU A 103 3.00 2.57 3.28
N LYS A 104 1.76 2.06 3.30
CA LYS A 104 1.46 0.66 3.68
C LYS A 104 0.61 -0.16 2.68
N PRO A 105 1.18 -0.51 1.53
CA PRO A 105 0.95 -1.83 0.92
C PRO A 105 2.12 -2.78 1.19
N LEU A 106 2.89 -2.55 2.27
CA LEU A 106 4.11 -3.28 2.59
C LEU A 106 3.99 -3.85 4.01
N THR A 107 3.74 -5.16 4.09
CA THR A 107 4.43 -6.07 5.02
C THR A 107 4.90 -5.46 6.35
N THR A 108 3.99 -4.89 7.12
CA THR A 108 4.19 -4.71 8.57
C THR A 108 3.12 -5.51 9.27
N VAL A 109 3.22 -6.83 9.10
CA VAL A 109 3.08 -7.72 10.25
C VAL A 109 4.23 -7.35 11.18
N VAL A 110 4.04 -6.31 11.99
CA VAL A 110 4.67 -6.30 13.30
C VAL A 110 3.67 -7.04 14.16
N ILE A 111 3.73 -8.37 14.15
CA ILE A 111 3.36 -9.12 15.34
C ILE A 111 4.59 -8.90 16.23
N PRO A 112 4.46 -8.18 17.37
CA PRO A 112 5.53 -8.14 18.35
C PRO A 112 5.92 -9.59 18.69
N GLU A 113 7.22 -9.88 18.78
CA GLU A 113 7.74 -11.21 19.12
C GLU A 113 7.22 -11.74 20.47
N ASP A 114 6.49 -10.93 21.24
CA ASP A 114 5.97 -11.24 22.57
C ASP A 114 4.74 -12.17 22.60
N MET A 115 4.17 -12.58 21.45
CA MET A 115 2.94 -13.41 21.42
C MET A 115 3.16 -14.85 20.91
N CYS A 116 4.41 -15.26 20.66
CA CYS A 116 4.76 -16.66 20.39
C CYS A 116 5.68 -17.20 21.50
N GLY A 117 5.08 -17.53 22.64
CA GLY A 117 5.66 -18.40 23.66
C GLY A 117 6.20 -17.72 24.92
N LYS A 118 5.41 -17.78 25.99
CA LYS A 118 5.81 -18.29 27.31
C LYS A 118 4.60 -18.44 28.24
N ALA A 119 4.06 -19.65 28.28
CA ALA A 119 3.66 -20.37 29.49
C ALA A 119 3.42 -21.83 29.10
#